data_AF-A0AA35MFP9-F1
#
_entry.id   AF-A0AA35MFP9-F1
#
_cell.length_a   1.000
_cell.length_b   1.000
_cell.length_c   1.000
_cell.angle_alpha   90.00
_cell.angle_beta   90.00
_cell.angle_gamma   90.00
#
_symmetry.space_group_name_H-M   'P 1'
#
loop_
_entity.id
_entity.type
_entity.pdbx_description
1 polymer ?
#
loop_
_entity_poly.entity_id
_entity_poly.type
_entity_poly.pdbx_seq_one_letter_code
_entity_poly.pdbx_strand_id
1 'polypeptide(L)'
;MSRSTAADSVGSLLAEIANFLVDGVRILSLSDRRHWGPDEHEQLRALEDALDEAKKDFQGLAPLVNGQSHYENDRSHDSLVALRQLRNNFSAHIGCLKDWSRLGGPIDPAWVRDTQALQRDLHRAQYRAAGRIFASGQESSTRCLGAFLVYRQQRAWRNRQELSVEEGGYQRRHLEELRVCNNVGGFHRHGEEDIAFICDFCDGHLIWEDLDKMPSVRTAHDNSIWTSSPTATTLPLANPPPANQPSPSPSPSPVPPAQRPGQPQWQATGFSKSQYEQKQVVFAPVAIANHSVPIGGGWQSFITCPFCEDDTDGPRDTDDEEDVWRPEGLFEDVASFQEHLEWQHPAATPAESSCLVM
;
A
#
# COMPACT_ATOMS: atom_id res chain seq x y z
N MET A 1 -36.37 5.22 20.21
CA MET A 1 -35.85 4.45 21.36
C MET A 1 -34.34 4.43 21.24
N SER A 2 -33.64 5.25 22.03
CA SER A 2 -32.16 5.25 22.03
C SER A 2 -31.65 3.93 22.61
N ARG A 3 -30.99 3.12 21.79
CA ARG A 3 -30.16 2.01 22.30
C ARG A 3 -29.07 2.62 23.19
N SER A 4 -28.83 1.99 24.33
CA SER A 4 -27.83 2.39 25.31
C SER A 4 -26.44 2.39 24.67
N THR A 5 -25.78 3.56 24.65
CA THR A 5 -24.41 3.76 24.16
C THR A 5 -23.35 3.05 25.00
N ALA A 6 -23.73 2.50 26.16
CA ALA A 6 -22.84 1.77 27.08
C ALA A 6 -22.49 0.35 26.60
N ALA A 7 -23.17 -0.19 25.58
CA ALA A 7 -22.91 -1.52 25.03
C ALA A 7 -22.14 -1.52 23.70
N ASP A 8 -21.85 -0.34 23.13
CA ASP A 8 -21.22 -0.27 21.81
C ASP A 8 -19.78 -0.83 21.86
N SER A 9 -19.52 -1.78 20.97
CA SER A 9 -18.21 -2.25 20.53
C SER A 9 -18.10 -2.16 19.01
N VAL A 10 -16.88 -2.29 18.47
CA VAL A 10 -16.65 -2.40 17.01
C VAL A 10 -17.54 -3.47 16.40
N GLY A 11 -17.59 -4.67 16.98
CA GLY A 11 -18.44 -5.76 16.49
C GLY A 11 -19.93 -5.42 16.47
N SER A 12 -20.44 -4.79 17.52
CA SER A 12 -21.86 -4.39 17.59
C SER A 12 -22.24 -3.33 16.54
N LEU A 13 -21.36 -2.35 16.30
CA LEU A 13 -21.61 -1.27 15.33
C LEU A 13 -21.49 -1.78 13.90
N LEU A 14 -20.51 -2.65 13.62
CA LEU A 14 -20.39 -3.30 12.32
C LEU A 14 -21.59 -4.21 12.02
N ALA A 15 -22.12 -4.91 13.03
CA ALA A 15 -23.35 -5.69 12.86
C ALA A 15 -24.56 -4.78 12.55
N GLU A 16 -24.69 -3.62 13.19
CA GLU A 16 -25.75 -2.65 12.87
C GLU A 16 -25.60 -2.11 11.43
N ILE A 17 -24.39 -1.78 10.99
CA ILE A 17 -24.11 -1.33 9.62
C ILE A 17 -24.43 -2.43 8.59
N ALA A 18 -24.02 -3.67 8.85
CA ALA A 18 -24.34 -4.81 8.00
C ALA A 18 -25.86 -5.02 7.87
N ASN A 19 -26.62 -4.85 8.95
CA ASN A 19 -28.09 -4.90 8.90
C ASN A 19 -28.69 -3.80 8.01
N PHE A 20 -28.12 -2.58 8.02
CA PHE A 20 -28.56 -1.52 7.11
C PHE A 20 -28.29 -1.89 5.64
N LEU A 21 -27.11 -2.42 5.33
CA LEU A 21 -26.78 -2.89 3.97
C LEU A 21 -27.72 -4.00 3.50
N VAL A 22 -27.95 -5.01 4.35
CA VAL A 22 -28.91 -6.10 4.07
C VAL A 22 -30.33 -5.55 3.86
N ASP A 23 -30.76 -4.56 4.65
CA ASP A 23 -32.02 -3.87 4.46
C ASP A 23 -32.09 -3.17 3.09
N GLY A 24 -31.03 -2.46 2.68
CA GLY A 24 -30.92 -1.81 1.37
C GLY A 24 -31.05 -2.79 0.21
N VAL A 25 -30.27 -3.87 0.25
CA VAL A 25 -30.32 -4.96 -0.74
C VAL A 25 -31.72 -5.56 -0.81
N ARG A 26 -32.36 -5.80 0.34
CA ARG A 26 -33.71 -6.35 0.42
C ARG A 26 -34.75 -5.41 -0.19
N ILE A 27 -34.67 -4.10 0.06
CA ILE A 27 -35.59 -3.11 -0.50
C ILE A 27 -35.57 -3.16 -2.03
N LEU A 28 -34.38 -3.10 -2.63
CA LEU A 28 -34.24 -3.15 -4.09
C LEU A 28 -34.64 -4.52 -4.63
N SER A 29 -34.22 -5.61 -3.98
CA SER A 29 -34.53 -6.97 -4.42
C SER A 29 -36.03 -7.28 -4.48
N LEU A 30 -36.84 -6.65 -3.62
CA LEU A 30 -38.29 -6.82 -3.57
C LEU A 30 -39.06 -5.79 -4.42
N SER A 31 -38.38 -4.81 -5.01
CA SER A 31 -39.02 -3.80 -5.86
C SER A 31 -39.29 -4.33 -7.28
N ASP A 32 -40.23 -3.70 -8.00
CA ASP A 32 -40.57 -4.09 -9.37
C ASP A 32 -39.45 -3.74 -10.36
N ARG A 33 -38.80 -4.78 -10.90
CA ARG A 33 -37.67 -4.64 -11.84
C ARG A 33 -38.06 -4.27 -13.27
N ARG A 34 -39.35 -4.27 -13.61
CA ARG A 34 -39.82 -3.99 -14.99
C ARG A 34 -39.45 -2.59 -15.48
N HIS A 35 -39.25 -1.64 -14.56
CA HIS A 35 -38.96 -0.24 -14.85
C HIS A 35 -37.55 0.17 -14.47
N TRP A 36 -36.69 -0.79 -14.08
CA TRP A 36 -35.33 -0.49 -13.70
C TRP A 36 -34.49 -0.01 -14.89
N GLY A 37 -33.80 1.09 -14.71
CA GLY A 37 -32.71 1.54 -15.56
C GLY A 37 -31.36 1.00 -15.09
N PRO A 38 -30.26 1.49 -15.67
CA PRO A 38 -28.91 1.12 -15.28
C PRO A 38 -28.60 1.45 -13.82
N ASP A 39 -29.07 2.60 -13.33
CA ASP A 39 -28.76 3.13 -12.01
C ASP A 39 -29.32 2.25 -10.88
N GLU A 40 -30.52 1.69 -11.02
CA GLU A 40 -31.09 0.77 -10.04
C GLU A 40 -30.28 -0.52 -9.92
N HIS A 41 -29.84 -1.07 -11.06
CA HIS A 41 -29.00 -2.26 -11.09
C HIS A 41 -27.60 -1.97 -10.54
N GLU A 42 -27.06 -0.78 -10.80
CA GLU A 42 -25.77 -0.37 -10.25
C GLU A 42 -25.86 -0.10 -8.74
N GLN A 43 -26.94 0.49 -8.27
CA GLN A 43 -27.19 0.71 -6.85
C GLN A 43 -27.31 -0.61 -6.07
N LEU A 44 -28.01 -1.61 -6.63
CA LEU A 44 -28.08 -2.94 -6.03
C LEU A 44 -26.68 -3.57 -5.93
N ARG A 45 -25.91 -3.55 -7.02
CA ARG A 45 -24.54 -4.08 -7.04
C ARG A 45 -23.63 -3.36 -6.05
N ALA A 46 -23.68 -2.03 -5.98
CA ALA A 46 -22.88 -1.25 -5.04
C ALA A 46 -23.19 -1.60 -3.57
N LEU A 47 -24.44 -1.89 -3.23
CA LEU A 47 -24.82 -2.34 -1.88
C LEU A 47 -24.35 -3.76 -1.57
N GLU A 48 -24.44 -4.67 -2.56
CA GLU A 48 -23.92 -6.04 -2.44
C GLU A 48 -22.39 -6.04 -2.27
N ASP A 49 -21.69 -5.29 -3.12
CA ASP A 49 -20.23 -5.12 -3.06
C ASP A 49 -19.79 -4.54 -1.72
N ALA A 50 -20.47 -3.50 -1.22
CA ALA A 50 -20.18 -2.91 0.08
C ALA A 50 -20.38 -3.88 1.24
N LEU A 51 -21.43 -4.72 1.19
CA LEU A 51 -21.69 -5.74 2.21
C LEU A 51 -20.64 -6.85 2.19
N ASP A 52 -20.26 -7.32 1.01
CA ASP A 52 -19.30 -8.40 0.86
C ASP A 52 -17.87 -7.95 1.19
N GLU A 53 -17.50 -6.70 0.85
CA GLU A 53 -16.24 -6.10 1.28
C GLU A 53 -16.19 -5.94 2.81
N ALA A 54 -17.24 -5.40 3.44
CA ALA A 54 -17.29 -5.25 4.89
C ALA A 54 -17.12 -6.58 5.65
N LYS A 55 -17.70 -7.68 5.12
CA LYS A 55 -17.52 -9.04 5.66
C LYS A 55 -16.09 -9.54 5.45
N LYS A 56 -15.55 -9.34 4.25
CA LYS A 56 -14.18 -9.75 3.90
C LYS A 56 -13.16 -9.04 4.79
N ASP A 57 -13.33 -7.74 5.01
CA ASP A 57 -12.48 -6.94 5.89
C ASP A 57 -12.57 -7.45 7.33
N PHE A 58 -13.79 -7.68 7.82
CA PHE A 58 -13.99 -8.21 9.16
C PHE A 58 -13.27 -9.57 9.38
N GLN A 59 -13.40 -10.49 8.41
CA GLN A 59 -12.74 -11.80 8.45
C GLN A 59 -11.22 -11.70 8.27
N GLY A 60 -10.75 -10.78 7.44
CA GLY A 60 -9.34 -10.58 7.13
C GLY A 60 -8.56 -9.88 8.24
N LEU A 61 -9.19 -8.95 8.97
CA LEU A 61 -8.56 -8.17 10.02
C LEU A 61 -8.44 -8.92 11.34
N ALA A 62 -9.43 -9.74 11.71
CA ALA A 62 -9.45 -10.46 12.99
C ALA A 62 -8.16 -11.28 13.28
N PRO A 63 -7.59 -12.04 12.32
CA PRO A 63 -6.33 -12.76 12.53
C PRO A 63 -5.11 -11.85 12.74
N LEU A 64 -5.18 -10.56 12.37
CA LEU A 64 -4.08 -9.62 12.47
C LEU A 64 -3.98 -8.95 13.86
N VAL A 65 -5.06 -8.99 14.65
CA VAL A 65 -5.19 -8.22 15.91
C VAL A 65 -5.46 -9.11 17.12
N ASN A 66 -4.70 -10.21 17.25
CA ASN A 66 -4.82 -11.21 18.33
C ASN A 66 -6.14 -11.99 18.35
N GLY A 67 -6.89 -11.98 17.24
CA GLY A 67 -8.06 -12.81 17.04
C GLY A 67 -9.40 -12.05 17.06
N GLN A 68 -10.45 -12.75 16.66
CA GLN A 68 -11.78 -12.18 16.46
C GLN A 68 -12.38 -11.54 17.71
N SER A 69 -12.20 -12.15 18.88
CA SER A 69 -12.72 -11.61 20.15
C SER A 69 -12.12 -10.24 20.49
N HIS A 70 -10.82 -10.03 20.21
CA HIS A 70 -10.19 -8.73 20.45
C HIS A 70 -10.73 -7.66 19.51
N TYR A 71 -10.96 -8.02 18.25
CA TYR A 71 -11.52 -7.10 17.27
C TYR A 71 -12.99 -6.74 17.55
N GLU A 72 -13.83 -7.74 17.81
CA GLU A 72 -15.26 -7.55 18.08
C GLU A 72 -15.52 -6.74 19.35
N ASN A 73 -14.70 -6.95 20.38
CA ASN A 73 -14.83 -6.30 21.67
C ASN A 73 -14.00 -5.02 21.78
N ASP A 74 -13.41 -4.52 20.69
CA ASP A 74 -12.72 -3.23 20.71
C ASP A 74 -13.69 -2.10 21.06
N ARG A 75 -13.21 -1.22 21.95
CA ARG A 75 -13.94 -0.08 22.51
C ARG A 75 -13.09 1.19 22.50
N SER A 76 -12.02 1.21 21.70
CA SER A 76 -11.22 2.42 21.48
C SER A 76 -12.13 3.58 21.09
N HIS A 77 -11.98 4.71 21.78
CA HIS A 77 -12.89 5.86 21.64
C HIS A 77 -13.02 6.30 20.19
N ASP A 78 -11.90 6.47 19.50
CA ASP A 78 -11.85 6.94 18.12
C ASP A 78 -12.48 5.92 17.15
N SER A 79 -12.26 4.62 17.36
CA SER A 79 -12.93 3.55 16.57
C SER A 79 -14.44 3.65 16.71
N LEU A 80 -14.94 3.82 17.94
CA LEU A 80 -16.38 3.90 18.21
C LEU A 80 -16.99 5.19 17.65
N VAL A 81 -16.29 6.33 17.73
CA VAL A 81 -16.77 7.60 17.16
C VAL A 81 -16.92 7.48 15.64
N ALA A 82 -15.89 6.99 14.95
CA ALA A 82 -15.92 6.81 13.50
C ALA A 82 -17.04 5.86 13.05
N LEU A 83 -17.17 4.69 13.70
CA LEU A 83 -18.19 3.71 13.36
C LEU A 83 -19.61 4.17 13.69
N ARG A 84 -19.82 4.96 14.75
CA ARG A 84 -21.13 5.56 15.05
C ARG A 84 -21.53 6.58 13.99
N GLN A 85 -20.59 7.40 13.52
CA GLN A 85 -20.84 8.34 12.43
C GLN A 85 -21.22 7.58 11.16
N LEU A 86 -20.47 6.55 10.79
CA LEU A 86 -20.78 5.71 9.63
C LEU A 86 -22.14 5.03 9.75
N ARG A 87 -22.45 4.46 10.91
CA ARG A 87 -23.77 3.88 11.18
C ARG A 87 -24.89 4.89 10.93
N ASN A 88 -24.73 6.13 11.40
CA ASN A 88 -25.74 7.17 11.18
C ASN A 88 -25.85 7.51 9.68
N ASN A 89 -24.74 7.59 8.96
CA ASN A 89 -24.72 7.84 7.52
C ASN A 89 -25.40 6.70 6.74
N PHE A 90 -25.09 5.44 7.03
CA PHE A 90 -25.76 4.28 6.44
C PHE A 90 -27.26 4.28 6.78
N SER A 91 -27.64 4.56 8.03
CA SER A 91 -29.05 4.66 8.41
C SER A 91 -29.80 5.73 7.61
N ALA A 92 -29.18 6.89 7.37
CA ALA A 92 -29.78 7.97 6.58
C ALA A 92 -29.89 7.56 5.10
N HIS A 93 -28.82 7.00 4.53
CA HIS A 93 -28.76 6.54 3.15
C HIS A 93 -29.81 5.46 2.84
N ILE A 94 -29.91 4.45 3.72
CA ILE A 94 -30.94 3.41 3.60
C ILE A 94 -32.35 3.97 3.91
N GLY A 95 -32.44 5.02 4.72
CA GLY A 95 -33.68 5.78 4.91
C GLY A 95 -34.22 6.34 3.59
N CYS A 96 -33.35 6.93 2.76
CA CYS A 96 -33.72 7.42 1.43
C CYS A 96 -34.24 6.30 0.51
N LEU A 97 -33.60 5.11 0.52
CA LEU A 97 -34.09 3.96 -0.22
C LEU A 97 -35.45 3.46 0.27
N LYS A 98 -35.69 3.48 1.60
CA LYS A 98 -36.98 3.12 2.19
C LYS A 98 -38.07 4.07 1.72
N ASP A 99 -37.81 5.36 1.68
CA ASP A 99 -38.77 6.35 1.20
C ASP A 99 -39.01 6.25 -0.30
N TRP A 100 -37.96 6.01 -1.09
CA TRP A 100 -38.08 5.70 -2.52
C TRP A 100 -38.96 4.49 -2.78
N SER A 101 -38.83 3.41 -2.01
CA SER A 101 -39.67 2.21 -2.19
C SER A 101 -41.17 2.46 -1.98
N ARG A 102 -41.53 3.55 -1.28
CA ARG A 102 -42.92 3.96 -1.05
C ARG A 102 -43.43 4.89 -2.14
N LEU A 103 -42.58 5.78 -2.64
CA LEU A 103 -42.93 6.80 -3.62
C LEU A 103 -42.83 6.28 -5.06
N GLY A 104 -41.92 5.36 -5.32
CA GLY A 104 -41.56 4.89 -6.67
C GLY A 104 -40.78 5.93 -7.47
N GLY A 105 -40.57 5.64 -8.75
CA GLY A 105 -39.80 6.48 -9.67
C GLY A 105 -38.35 6.02 -9.84
N PRO A 106 -37.55 6.72 -10.68
CA PRO A 106 -36.14 6.40 -10.87
C PRO A 106 -35.34 6.71 -9.60
N ILE A 107 -34.26 5.96 -9.37
CA ILE A 107 -33.30 6.25 -8.30
C ILE A 107 -32.48 7.50 -8.63
N ASP A 108 -32.05 8.23 -7.59
CA ASP A 108 -31.07 9.32 -7.74
C ASP A 108 -29.69 8.74 -8.11
N PRO A 109 -29.09 9.11 -9.25
CA PRO A 109 -27.79 8.61 -9.67
C PRO A 109 -26.64 9.00 -8.73
N ALA A 110 -26.85 9.93 -7.79
CA ALA A 110 -25.88 10.21 -6.74
C ALA A 110 -25.74 9.06 -5.74
N TRP A 111 -26.79 8.27 -5.52
CA TRP A 111 -26.80 7.23 -4.48
C TRP A 111 -25.75 6.14 -4.70
N VAL A 112 -25.44 5.83 -5.96
CA VAL A 112 -24.38 4.87 -6.31
C VAL A 112 -23.04 5.38 -5.81
N ARG A 113 -22.73 6.65 -6.10
CA ARG A 113 -21.47 7.29 -5.65
C ARG A 113 -21.42 7.41 -4.13
N ASP A 114 -22.55 7.72 -3.49
CA ASP A 114 -22.66 7.80 -2.04
C ASP A 114 -22.45 6.42 -1.40
N THR A 115 -22.99 5.35 -1.99
CA THR A 115 -22.78 3.97 -1.52
C THR A 115 -21.30 3.59 -1.61
N GLN A 116 -20.64 3.88 -2.74
CA GLN A 116 -19.21 3.63 -2.92
C GLN A 116 -18.34 4.50 -1.99
N ALA A 117 -18.78 5.72 -1.66
CA ALA A 117 -18.10 6.55 -0.67
C ALA A 117 -18.21 5.93 0.74
N LEU A 118 -19.41 5.55 1.15
CA LEU A 118 -19.65 4.90 2.44
C LEU A 118 -18.93 3.55 2.57
N GLN A 119 -18.84 2.79 1.48
CA GLN A 119 -18.04 1.56 1.39
C GLN A 119 -16.56 1.83 1.70
N ARG A 120 -15.94 2.80 1.01
CA ARG A 120 -14.54 3.17 1.24
C ARG A 120 -14.30 3.69 2.66
N ASP A 121 -15.24 4.49 3.18
CA ASP A 121 -15.12 5.02 4.53
C ASP A 121 -15.26 3.90 5.59
N LEU A 122 -16.13 2.92 5.36
CA LEU A 122 -16.27 1.74 6.22
C LEU A 122 -15.01 0.87 6.21
N HIS A 123 -14.48 0.59 5.02
CA HIS A 123 -13.21 -0.14 4.85
C HIS A 123 -12.09 0.53 5.67
N ARG A 124 -11.89 1.84 5.48
CA ARG A 124 -10.90 2.63 6.22
C ARG A 124 -11.15 2.61 7.72
N ALA A 125 -12.40 2.75 8.16
CA ALA A 125 -12.73 2.71 9.59
C ALA A 125 -12.42 1.35 10.24
N GLN A 126 -12.69 0.24 9.54
CA GLN A 126 -12.35 -1.11 9.99
C GLN A 126 -10.83 -1.31 10.10
N TYR A 127 -10.08 -0.91 9.07
CA TYR A 127 -8.62 -1.01 9.06
C TYR A 127 -7.97 -0.14 10.14
N ARG A 128 -8.47 1.08 10.37
CA ARG A 128 -8.00 1.95 11.46
C ARG A 128 -8.32 1.39 12.84
N ALA A 129 -9.49 0.78 13.02
CA ALA A 129 -9.80 0.11 14.28
C ALA A 129 -8.82 -1.03 14.56
N ALA A 130 -8.52 -1.86 13.55
CA ALA A 130 -7.50 -2.90 13.66
C ALA A 130 -6.10 -2.32 13.94
N GLY A 131 -5.71 -1.24 13.26
CA GLY A 131 -4.46 -0.53 13.49
C GLY A 131 -4.29 -0.04 14.93
N ARG A 132 -5.36 0.46 15.55
CA ARG A 132 -5.36 0.90 16.95
C ARG A 132 -5.19 -0.25 17.93
N ILE A 133 -5.87 -1.37 17.70
CA ILE A 133 -5.71 -2.57 18.54
C ILE A 133 -4.27 -3.07 18.47
N PHE A 134 -3.71 -3.14 17.25
CA PHE A 134 -2.31 -3.50 17.05
C PHE A 134 -1.37 -2.55 17.79
N ALA A 135 -1.52 -1.24 17.62
CA ALA A 135 -0.70 -0.24 18.29
C ALA A 135 -0.78 -0.34 19.83
N SER A 136 -1.95 -0.70 20.38
CA SER A 136 -2.11 -0.88 21.83
C SER A 136 -1.42 -2.13 22.39
N GLY A 137 -1.17 -3.14 21.56
CA GLY A 137 -0.53 -4.39 21.97
C GLY A 137 0.95 -4.49 21.62
N GLN A 138 1.48 -3.57 20.81
CA GLN A 138 2.85 -3.61 20.30
C GLN A 138 3.74 -2.67 21.11
N GLU A 139 4.48 -3.20 22.09
CA GLU A 139 5.42 -2.40 22.90
C GLU A 139 6.76 -2.12 22.19
N SER A 140 7.13 -2.94 21.19
CA SER A 140 8.49 -2.98 20.64
C SER A 140 8.67 -2.39 19.24
N SER A 141 7.61 -2.07 18.51
CA SER A 141 7.73 -1.53 17.14
C SER A 141 6.98 -0.22 17.01
N THR A 142 7.65 0.79 16.45
CA THR A 142 7.06 2.09 16.09
C THR A 142 6.25 2.03 14.80
N ARG A 143 6.36 0.94 14.02
CA ARG A 143 5.66 0.75 12.75
C ARG A 143 4.15 0.63 12.95
N CYS A 144 3.38 1.22 12.04
CA CYS A 144 1.94 0.95 12.01
C CYS A 144 1.66 -0.50 11.58
N LEU A 145 0.44 -1.00 11.79
CA LEU A 145 0.07 -2.37 11.37
C LEU A 145 0.32 -2.60 9.87
N GLY A 146 -0.02 -1.63 9.03
CA GLY A 146 0.23 -1.70 7.58
C GLY A 146 1.71 -1.86 7.23
N ALA A 147 2.56 -1.01 7.81
CA ALA A 147 4.01 -1.08 7.66
C ALA A 147 4.57 -2.41 8.16
N PHE A 148 4.11 -2.87 9.32
CA PHE A 148 4.52 -4.15 9.91
C PHE A 148 4.21 -5.34 8.99
N LEU A 149 3.06 -5.36 8.31
CA LEU A 149 2.71 -6.42 7.36
C LEU A 149 3.69 -6.47 6.18
N VAL A 150 4.05 -5.31 5.64
CA VAL A 150 5.01 -5.22 4.52
C VAL A 150 6.40 -5.62 5.00
N TYR A 151 6.84 -5.09 6.14
CA TYR A 151 8.13 -5.41 6.76
C TYR A 151 8.27 -6.91 7.05
N ARG A 152 7.25 -7.53 7.66
CA ARG A 152 7.25 -8.98 7.95
C ARG A 152 7.44 -9.80 6.69
N GLN A 153 6.78 -9.41 5.60
CA GLN A 153 6.94 -10.09 4.32
C GLN A 153 8.36 -9.88 3.75
N GLN A 154 8.90 -8.66 3.81
CA GLN A 154 10.28 -8.36 3.41
C GLN A 154 11.31 -9.20 4.17
N ARG A 155 11.17 -9.30 5.50
CA ARG A 155 12.04 -10.11 6.37
C ARG A 155 11.94 -11.60 6.05
N ALA A 156 10.73 -12.11 5.79
CA ALA A 156 10.53 -13.50 5.40
C ALA A 156 11.21 -13.86 4.07
N TRP A 157 11.33 -12.92 3.12
CA TRP A 157 12.13 -13.15 1.91
C TRP A 157 13.62 -13.03 2.15
N ARG A 158 14.09 -12.05 2.94
CA ARG A 158 15.51 -11.94 3.30
C ARG A 158 16.03 -13.28 3.85
N ASN A 159 15.30 -13.86 4.79
CA ASN A 159 15.63 -15.16 5.38
C ASN A 159 15.56 -16.34 4.38
N ARG A 160 14.69 -16.28 3.36
CA ARG A 160 14.61 -17.31 2.31
C ARG A 160 15.72 -17.17 1.26
N GLN A 161 16.12 -15.95 0.94
CA GLN A 161 17.17 -15.65 -0.03
C GLN A 161 18.55 -16.10 0.47
N GLU A 162 18.79 -16.05 1.77
CA GLU A 162 19.97 -16.66 2.39
C GLU A 162 20.03 -18.19 2.16
N LEU A 163 18.90 -18.82 1.84
CA LEU A 163 18.77 -20.27 1.72
C LEU A 163 18.68 -20.77 0.26
N SER A 164 18.47 -19.91 -0.76
CA SER A 164 18.38 -20.35 -2.16
C SER A 164 18.90 -19.34 -3.20
N VAL A 165 19.58 -19.86 -4.23
CA VAL A 165 20.01 -19.13 -5.45
C VAL A 165 19.03 -19.45 -6.57
N GLU A 166 17.77 -19.03 -6.46
CA GLU A 166 16.77 -19.25 -7.52
C GLU A 166 16.79 -18.13 -8.57
N GLU A 167 17.15 -18.50 -9.80
CA GLU A 167 17.04 -17.66 -10.99
C GLU A 167 15.56 -17.37 -11.28
N GLY A 168 15.16 -16.08 -11.30
CA GLY A 168 13.75 -15.65 -11.42
C GLY A 168 13.04 -15.29 -10.11
N GLY A 169 13.70 -15.43 -8.95
CA GLY A 169 13.14 -15.08 -7.64
C GLY A 169 12.83 -13.58 -7.45
N TYR A 170 13.58 -12.69 -8.13
CA TYR A 170 13.38 -11.25 -8.03
C TYR A 170 12.01 -10.79 -8.53
N GLN A 171 11.61 -11.16 -9.76
CA GLN A 171 10.35 -10.69 -10.34
C GLN A 171 9.14 -11.16 -9.51
N ARG A 172 9.20 -12.39 -8.99
CA ARG A 172 8.18 -12.92 -8.08
C ARG A 172 8.12 -12.11 -6.78
N ARG A 173 9.26 -11.91 -6.11
CA ARG A 173 9.36 -11.08 -4.89
C ARG A 173 8.82 -9.68 -5.12
N HIS A 174 9.20 -9.07 -6.23
CA HIS A 174 8.83 -7.73 -6.61
C HIS A 174 7.31 -7.56 -6.75
N LEU A 175 6.67 -8.45 -7.50
CA LEU A 175 5.22 -8.44 -7.68
C LEU A 175 4.48 -8.69 -6.36
N GLU A 176 5.03 -9.55 -5.50
CA GLU A 176 4.48 -9.78 -4.17
C GLU A 176 4.66 -8.57 -3.23
N GLU A 177 5.80 -7.87 -3.26
CA GLU A 177 6.07 -6.62 -2.52
C GLU A 177 5.02 -5.56 -2.85
N LEU A 178 4.81 -5.32 -4.15
CA LEU A 178 3.81 -4.36 -4.63
C LEU A 178 2.39 -4.81 -4.27
N ARG A 179 2.08 -6.11 -4.36
CA ARG A 179 0.77 -6.64 -3.97
C ARG A 179 0.48 -6.39 -2.49
N VAL A 180 1.46 -6.60 -1.61
CA VAL A 180 1.28 -6.36 -0.16
C VAL A 180 1.13 -4.86 0.11
N CYS A 181 1.90 -4.00 -0.55
CA CYS A 181 1.74 -2.54 -0.42
C CYS A 181 0.33 -2.08 -0.85
N ASN A 182 -0.18 -2.60 -1.96
CA ASN A 182 -1.53 -2.29 -2.45
C ASN A 182 -2.67 -2.84 -1.58
N ASN A 183 -2.37 -3.79 -0.68
CA ASN A 183 -3.34 -4.28 0.32
C ASN A 183 -3.30 -3.46 1.63
N VAL A 184 -2.35 -2.55 1.76
CA VAL A 184 -2.08 -1.75 2.98
C VAL A 184 -2.51 -0.30 2.82
N GLY A 185 -2.59 0.17 1.58
CA GLY A 185 -2.94 1.54 1.25
C GLY A 185 -3.00 1.77 -0.25
N GLY A 186 -3.28 3.01 -0.63
CA GLY A 186 -3.43 3.43 -2.02
C GLY A 186 -2.50 4.56 -2.42
N PHE A 187 -2.09 4.58 -3.68
CA PHE A 187 -1.38 5.70 -4.29
C PHE A 187 -2.36 6.70 -4.92
N HIS A 188 -2.13 7.98 -4.66
CA HIS A 188 -2.93 9.08 -5.17
C HIS A 188 -2.01 10.18 -5.69
N ARG A 189 -2.48 10.90 -6.72
CA ARG A 189 -1.86 12.15 -7.15
C ARG A 189 -2.13 13.20 -6.07
N HIS A 190 -1.09 13.81 -5.54
CA HIS A 190 -1.19 14.91 -4.59
C HIS A 190 -0.80 16.21 -5.29
N GLY A 191 -1.72 17.16 -5.37
CA GLY A 191 -1.52 18.37 -6.18
C GLY A 191 -1.31 18.05 -7.66
N GLU A 192 -0.43 18.82 -8.31
CA GLU A 192 -0.13 18.65 -9.74
C GLU A 192 1.05 17.73 -9.98
N GLU A 193 2.05 17.70 -9.10
CA GLU A 193 3.36 17.09 -9.37
C GLU A 193 3.63 15.82 -8.53
N ASP A 194 3.08 15.73 -7.32
CA ASP A 194 3.53 14.77 -6.33
C ASP A 194 2.72 13.47 -6.30
N ILE A 195 3.30 12.42 -5.74
CA ILE A 195 2.61 11.15 -5.50
C ILE A 195 2.56 10.88 -4.01
N ALA A 196 1.35 10.68 -3.48
CA ALA A 196 1.14 10.30 -2.09
C ALA A 196 0.70 8.84 -1.98
N PHE A 197 1.27 8.10 -1.02
CA PHE A 197 0.70 6.85 -0.52
C PHE A 197 -0.09 7.13 0.75
N ILE A 198 -1.32 6.64 0.84
CA ILE A 198 -2.20 6.78 2.01
C ILE A 198 -2.41 5.39 2.61
N CYS A 199 -1.95 5.18 3.84
CA CYS A 199 -2.12 3.90 4.54
C CYS A 199 -3.52 3.77 5.15
N ASP A 200 -4.23 2.67 4.85
CA ASP A 200 -5.58 2.42 5.37
C ASP A 200 -5.59 2.15 6.88
N PHE A 201 -4.46 1.72 7.46
CA PHE A 201 -4.35 1.38 8.89
C PHE A 201 -4.09 2.58 9.80
N CYS A 202 -3.40 3.62 9.33
CA CYS A 202 -2.99 4.76 10.17
C CYS A 202 -3.34 6.15 9.62
N ASP A 203 -3.87 6.23 8.40
CA ASP A 203 -4.15 7.48 7.67
C ASP A 203 -2.93 8.36 7.42
N GLY A 204 -1.75 7.81 7.66
CA GLY A 204 -0.50 8.49 7.43
C GLY A 204 -0.13 8.51 5.95
N HIS A 205 0.36 9.67 5.51
CA HIS A 205 0.75 9.92 4.13
C HIS A 205 2.27 9.86 3.96
N LEU A 206 2.72 9.25 2.86
CA LEU A 206 4.09 9.30 2.38
C LEU A 206 4.12 10.00 1.03
N ILE A 207 4.90 11.08 0.88
CA ILE A 207 4.93 11.89 -0.33
C ILE A 207 6.25 11.72 -1.06
N TRP A 208 6.17 11.43 -2.35
CA TRP A 208 7.27 11.56 -3.30
C TRP A 208 7.05 12.82 -4.14
N GLU A 209 7.94 13.79 -3.95
CA GLU A 209 7.88 15.09 -4.64
C GLU A 209 8.34 15.00 -6.09
N ASP A 210 7.61 15.71 -6.96
CA ASP A 210 7.85 15.82 -8.39
C ASP A 210 8.13 14.45 -9.05
N LEU A 211 7.08 13.64 -9.17
CA LEU A 211 7.22 12.26 -9.66
C LEU A 211 6.09 11.89 -10.63
N ASP A 212 6.44 11.51 -11.86
CA ASP A 212 5.47 11.16 -12.90
C ASP A 212 4.68 9.90 -12.54
N LYS A 213 5.37 8.84 -12.08
CA LYS A 213 4.78 7.55 -11.73
C LYS A 213 5.39 6.98 -10.46
N MET A 214 4.60 6.15 -9.78
CA MET A 214 5.04 5.45 -8.57
C MET A 214 6.40 4.77 -8.81
N PRO A 215 7.38 4.90 -7.88
CA PRO A 215 8.68 4.30 -8.02
C PRO A 215 8.61 2.82 -7.65
N SER A 216 7.99 2.07 -8.56
CA SER A 216 7.66 0.68 -8.38
C SER A 216 8.76 -0.25 -8.85
N VAL A 217 9.91 0.22 -9.37
CA VAL A 217 11.04 -0.59 -9.87
C VAL A 217 12.36 -0.20 -9.20
N ARG A 218 13.12 -1.18 -8.69
CA ARG A 218 14.43 -0.95 -8.07
C ARG A 218 15.50 -0.65 -9.12
N THR A 219 16.37 0.32 -8.84
CA THR A 219 17.43 0.80 -9.76
C THR A 219 18.37 -0.33 -10.20
N ALA A 220 18.73 -1.26 -9.31
CA ALA A 220 19.62 -2.38 -9.62
C ALA A 220 19.12 -3.32 -10.73
N HIS A 221 17.81 -3.32 -11.03
CA HIS A 221 17.20 -4.17 -12.04
C HIS A 221 16.78 -3.42 -13.32
N ASP A 222 16.72 -2.09 -13.27
CA ASP A 222 16.38 -1.25 -14.42
C ASP A 222 17.49 -1.27 -15.50
N ASN A 223 18.75 -1.37 -15.07
CA ASN A 223 19.91 -1.53 -15.96
C ASN A 223 19.89 -2.82 -16.82
N SER A 224 19.04 -3.79 -16.49
CA SER A 224 18.86 -5.01 -17.29
C SER A 224 17.76 -4.88 -18.34
N ILE A 225 16.88 -3.88 -18.24
CA ILE A 225 15.70 -3.72 -19.10
C ILE A 225 16.00 -2.81 -20.30
N TRP A 226 16.92 -1.84 -20.16
CA TRP A 226 17.17 -0.81 -21.17
C TRP A 226 18.33 -1.11 -22.14
N THR A 227 19.06 -2.21 -21.97
CA THR A 227 20.07 -2.65 -22.95
C THR A 227 19.48 -3.24 -24.24
N SER A 228 18.15 -3.25 -24.37
CA SER A 228 17.44 -3.63 -25.59
C SER A 228 16.80 -2.41 -26.27
N SER A 229 17.59 -1.44 -26.72
CA SER A 229 17.07 -0.37 -27.58
C SER A 229 16.85 -0.89 -29.02
N PRO A 230 15.74 -0.50 -29.69
CA PRO A 230 15.38 -0.99 -31.02
C PRO A 230 16.07 -0.16 -32.10
N THR A 231 16.93 -0.77 -32.91
CA THR A 231 17.45 -0.10 -34.12
C THR A 231 16.36 -0.06 -35.18
N ALA A 232 15.98 1.17 -35.55
CA ALA A 232 14.96 1.47 -36.54
C ALA A 232 15.43 1.16 -37.99
N THR A 233 14.46 0.71 -38.79
CA THR A 233 14.26 0.98 -40.24
C THR A 233 15.30 0.43 -41.23
N THR A 234 14.85 -0.44 -42.16
CA THR A 234 14.65 -0.17 -43.61
C THR A 234 14.63 -1.51 -44.40
N LEU A 235 13.56 -1.80 -45.14
CA LEU A 235 13.52 -2.77 -46.27
C LEU A 235 13.97 -2.02 -47.54
N PRO A 236 14.69 -2.61 -48.54
CA PRO A 236 14.04 -3.59 -49.43
C PRO A 236 14.92 -4.67 -50.13
N LEU A 237 14.26 -5.78 -50.48
CA LEU A 237 14.27 -6.55 -51.75
C LEU A 237 15.58 -7.08 -52.42
N ALA A 238 15.58 -8.40 -52.64
CA ALA A 238 16.15 -9.22 -53.74
C ALA A 238 17.68 -9.44 -53.89
N ASN A 239 18.15 -10.64 -53.49
CA ASN A 239 18.73 -11.72 -54.33
C ASN A 239 19.58 -12.69 -53.47
N PRO A 240 19.55 -14.03 -53.69
CA PRO A 240 20.53 -14.97 -53.12
C PRO A 240 21.72 -15.14 -54.08
N PRO A 241 22.98 -15.31 -53.62
CA PRO A 241 23.59 -16.65 -53.50
C PRO A 241 24.80 -16.70 -52.48
N PRO A 242 25.75 -17.66 -52.55
CA PRO A 242 25.68 -18.99 -51.97
C PRO A 242 26.68 -19.21 -50.81
N ALA A 243 26.54 -20.37 -50.18
CA ALA A 243 27.33 -20.95 -49.11
C ALA A 243 28.86 -20.68 -49.16
N ASN A 244 29.35 -19.98 -48.14
CA ASN A 244 30.57 -20.32 -47.39
C ASN A 244 30.91 -19.17 -46.43
N GLN A 245 30.55 -19.29 -45.16
CA GLN A 245 31.31 -18.71 -44.04
C GLN A 245 30.87 -19.34 -42.70
N PRO A 246 31.82 -19.59 -41.77
CA PRO A 246 31.56 -20.28 -40.52
C PRO A 246 30.78 -19.40 -39.53
N SER A 247 29.84 -20.03 -38.83
CA SER A 247 29.04 -19.41 -37.76
C SER A 247 29.93 -18.74 -36.71
N PRO A 248 29.72 -17.45 -36.36
CA PRO A 248 30.31 -16.91 -35.15
C PRO A 248 29.61 -17.53 -33.93
N SER A 249 30.42 -18.04 -33.02
CA SER A 249 30.02 -18.56 -31.71
C SER A 249 29.05 -17.59 -30.99
N PRO A 250 28.06 -18.10 -30.24
CA PRO A 250 27.20 -17.23 -29.44
C PRO A 250 28.06 -16.47 -28.44
N SER A 251 28.10 -15.15 -28.57
CA SER A 251 28.65 -14.26 -27.55
C SER A 251 27.87 -14.48 -26.25
N PRO A 252 28.54 -14.60 -25.08
CA PRO A 252 27.83 -14.77 -23.84
C PRO A 252 26.94 -13.56 -23.58
N SER A 253 25.66 -13.83 -23.31
CA SER A 253 24.71 -12.84 -22.79
C SER A 253 25.36 -12.06 -21.64
N PRO A 254 25.14 -10.74 -21.54
CA PRO A 254 25.69 -9.96 -20.44
C PRO A 254 25.11 -10.50 -19.13
N VAL A 255 25.99 -11.08 -18.32
CA VAL A 255 25.68 -11.49 -16.95
C VAL A 255 25.28 -10.22 -16.20
N PRO A 256 24.09 -10.15 -15.58
CA PRO A 256 23.74 -9.01 -14.73
C PRO A 256 24.83 -8.83 -13.67
N PRO A 257 25.23 -7.59 -13.31
CA PRO A 257 26.29 -7.37 -12.35
C PRO A 257 26.00 -8.16 -11.08
N ALA A 258 26.95 -9.01 -10.69
CA ALA A 258 26.83 -9.87 -9.54
C ALA A 258 26.50 -9.02 -8.31
N GLN A 259 25.33 -9.28 -7.72
CA GLN A 259 24.85 -8.64 -6.50
C GLN A 259 25.87 -8.92 -5.40
N ARG A 260 26.43 -7.88 -4.75
CA ARG A 260 27.20 -8.11 -3.53
C ARG A 260 26.24 -8.47 -2.40
N PRO A 261 26.44 -9.59 -1.69
CA PRO A 261 25.72 -9.87 -0.46
C PRO A 261 25.94 -8.70 0.52
N GLY A 262 24.85 -8.12 1.03
CA GLY A 262 24.89 -7.09 2.07
C GLY A 262 24.78 -5.63 1.62
N GLN A 263 24.60 -5.32 0.32
CA GLN A 263 24.34 -3.92 -0.08
C GLN A 263 22.85 -3.54 0.08
N PRO A 264 22.57 -2.35 0.66
CA PRO A 264 21.20 -1.93 0.94
C PRO A 264 20.47 -1.61 -0.37
N GLN A 265 19.37 -2.33 -0.62
CA GLN A 265 18.51 -2.11 -1.79
C GLN A 265 17.36 -1.19 -1.39
N TRP A 266 17.58 0.12 -1.41
CA TRP A 266 16.52 1.10 -1.12
C TRP A 266 16.18 2.01 -2.32
N GLN A 267 17.02 2.02 -3.36
CA GLN A 267 16.87 2.91 -4.52
C GLN A 267 15.87 2.39 -5.57
N ALA A 268 15.14 3.34 -6.14
CA ALA A 268 14.30 3.18 -7.31
C ALA A 268 14.54 4.31 -8.32
N THR A 269 14.41 3.98 -9.60
CA THR A 269 14.44 4.98 -10.66
C THR A 269 13.04 5.57 -10.85
N GLY A 270 12.94 6.90 -10.76
CA GLY A 270 11.75 7.67 -11.09
C GLY A 270 12.03 8.67 -12.21
N PHE A 271 10.97 9.30 -12.72
CA PHE A 271 11.07 10.44 -13.63
C PHE A 271 10.32 11.62 -13.02
N SER A 272 10.95 12.79 -13.01
CA SER A 272 10.29 14.03 -12.58
C SER A 272 9.09 14.30 -13.46
N LYS A 273 7.98 14.78 -12.89
CA LYS A 273 6.81 15.17 -13.68
C LYS A 273 7.02 16.52 -14.37
N SER A 274 7.71 17.45 -13.71
CA SER A 274 7.96 18.80 -14.19
C SER A 274 8.88 18.83 -15.43
N GLN A 275 9.97 18.04 -15.39
CA GLN A 275 11.06 18.11 -16.38
C GLN A 275 11.27 16.80 -17.16
N TYR A 276 10.57 15.71 -16.81
CA TYR A 276 10.82 14.36 -17.33
C TYR A 276 12.27 13.88 -17.22
N GLU A 277 13.02 14.40 -16.24
CA GLU A 277 14.36 13.98 -15.91
C GLU A 277 14.37 12.76 -14.99
N GLN A 278 15.36 11.89 -15.17
CA GLN A 278 15.52 10.71 -14.33
C GLN A 278 16.00 11.13 -12.92
N LYS A 279 15.29 10.67 -11.89
CA LYS A 279 15.60 10.94 -10.48
C LYS A 279 15.77 9.63 -9.71
N GLN A 280 16.76 9.57 -8.84
CA GLN A 280 16.86 8.50 -7.85
C GLN A 280 15.95 8.83 -6.67
N VAL A 281 15.10 7.89 -6.30
CA VAL A 281 14.14 8.06 -5.20
C VAL A 281 14.10 6.82 -4.32
N VAL A 282 13.55 6.96 -3.12
CA VAL A 282 13.31 5.81 -2.23
C VAL A 282 12.26 4.88 -2.85
N PHE A 283 12.60 3.61 -2.98
CA PHE A 283 11.70 2.56 -3.44
C PHE A 283 10.48 2.47 -2.51
N ALA A 284 9.27 2.58 -3.08
CA ALA A 284 8.05 2.76 -2.28
C ALA A 284 7.82 1.66 -1.22
N PRO A 285 8.01 0.35 -1.52
CA PRO A 285 7.92 -0.68 -0.50
C PRO A 285 8.87 -0.53 0.69
N VAL A 286 10.03 0.14 0.53
CA VAL A 286 10.94 0.41 1.65
C VAL A 286 10.37 1.50 2.56
N ALA A 287 9.89 2.62 2.00
CA ALA A 287 9.24 3.65 2.82
C ALA A 287 7.97 3.11 3.49
N ILE A 288 7.13 2.37 2.74
CA ILE A 288 5.88 1.80 3.25
C ILE A 288 6.14 0.78 4.37
N ALA A 289 7.16 -0.07 4.25
CA ALA A 289 7.46 -1.05 5.30
C ALA A 289 7.92 -0.42 6.62
N ASN A 290 8.32 0.85 6.62
CA ASN A 290 8.95 1.48 7.76
C ASN A 290 8.24 2.73 8.26
N HIS A 291 7.02 3.00 7.80
CA HIS A 291 6.27 4.15 8.28
C HIS A 291 5.55 3.88 9.61
N SER A 292 5.39 4.93 10.41
CA SER A 292 4.69 4.92 11.69
C SER A 292 3.43 5.79 11.62
N VAL A 293 2.62 5.72 12.68
CA VAL A 293 1.40 6.53 12.81
C VAL A 293 1.78 8.01 12.93
N PRO A 294 1.08 8.93 12.23
CA PRO A 294 1.28 10.36 12.42
C PRO A 294 1.11 10.79 13.88
N ILE A 295 2.03 11.62 14.37
CA ILE A 295 2.03 12.12 15.76
C ILE A 295 1.17 13.38 15.86
N GLY A 296 0.44 13.54 16.96
CA GLY A 296 -0.22 14.81 17.32
C GLY A 296 -1.37 15.25 16.40
N GLY A 297 -1.97 14.32 15.65
CA GLY A 297 -3.02 14.64 14.68
C GLY A 297 -2.48 15.21 13.36
N GLY A 298 -1.17 15.08 13.10
CA GLY A 298 -0.60 15.30 11.78
C GLY A 298 -1.16 14.32 10.74
N TRP A 299 -0.92 14.61 9.46
CA TRP A 299 -1.35 13.77 8.34
C TRP A 299 -0.19 12.98 7.72
N GLN A 300 1.05 13.45 7.93
CA GLN A 300 2.25 12.84 7.38
C GLN A 300 2.80 11.76 8.31
N SER A 301 3.15 10.61 7.74
CA SER A 301 3.77 9.51 8.49
C SER A 301 5.25 9.80 8.70
N PHE A 302 5.74 9.48 9.90
CA PHE A 302 7.18 9.37 10.11
C PHE A 302 7.68 8.04 9.54
N ILE A 303 8.98 7.96 9.26
CA ILE A 303 9.63 6.78 8.70
C ILE A 303 10.79 6.40 9.60
N THR A 304 10.94 5.11 9.93
CA THR A 304 12.12 4.61 10.64
C THR A 304 13.14 4.04 9.67
N CYS A 305 14.45 4.23 9.90
CA CYS A 305 15.45 3.56 9.06
C CYS A 305 15.56 2.06 9.38
N PRO A 306 15.28 1.14 8.43
CA PRO A 306 15.39 -0.30 8.68
C PRO A 306 16.84 -0.76 8.89
N PHE A 307 17.83 -0.02 8.40
CA PHE A 307 19.24 -0.40 8.46
C PHE A 307 19.85 -0.01 9.81
N CYS A 308 19.53 1.18 10.34
CA CYS A 308 19.96 1.59 11.68
C CYS A 308 19.32 0.74 12.78
N GLU A 309 18.08 0.28 12.60
CA GLU A 309 17.44 -0.62 13.57
C GLU A 309 18.16 -1.97 13.67
N ASP A 310 18.55 -2.56 12.52
CA ASP A 310 19.23 -3.86 12.47
C ASP A 310 20.64 -3.79 13.15
N ASP A 311 21.29 -2.62 13.20
CA ASP A 311 22.59 -2.43 13.87
C ASP A 311 22.49 -2.39 15.41
N THR A 312 21.29 -2.11 15.96
CA THR A 312 21.08 -2.05 17.42
C THR A 312 20.88 -3.41 18.11
N ASP A 313 20.81 -4.50 17.33
CA ASP A 313 20.70 -5.89 17.83
C ASP A 313 22.07 -6.52 18.22
N GLY A 314 23.16 -5.74 18.19
CA GLY A 314 24.48 -6.14 18.71
C GLY A 314 24.51 -6.26 20.26
N PRO A 315 25.43 -7.06 20.85
CA PRO A 315 25.57 -7.15 22.30
C PRO A 315 25.85 -5.76 22.88
N ARG A 316 24.92 -5.23 23.68
CA ARG A 316 25.13 -3.97 24.41
C ARG A 316 26.11 -4.23 25.54
N ASP A 317 27.30 -3.63 25.47
CA ASP A 317 28.19 -3.52 26.62
C ASP A 317 27.51 -2.63 27.66
N THR A 318 27.49 -3.10 28.91
CA THR A 318 26.61 -2.63 29.99
C THR A 318 27.07 -1.35 30.71
N ASP A 319 27.83 -0.46 30.06
CA ASP A 319 28.55 0.61 30.79
C ASP A 319 28.32 2.05 30.33
N ASP A 320 27.43 2.30 29.36
CA ASP A 320 27.08 3.68 28.99
C ASP A 320 25.70 4.05 29.54
N GLU A 321 25.69 4.49 30.80
CA GLU A 321 24.59 5.28 31.34
C GLU A 321 24.65 6.68 30.69
N GLU A 322 23.48 7.15 30.24
CA GLU A 322 23.17 8.49 29.71
C GLU A 322 23.22 8.62 28.18
N ASP A 323 22.08 8.30 27.54
CA ASP A 323 21.66 9.09 26.38
C ASP A 323 20.17 9.47 26.45
N VAL A 324 19.99 10.78 26.33
CA VAL A 324 18.75 11.53 26.43
C VAL A 324 17.80 11.07 25.32
N TRP A 325 16.56 10.73 25.67
CA TRP A 325 15.49 10.33 24.75
C TRP A 325 15.24 11.35 23.63
N ARG A 326 15.99 11.22 22.53
CA ARG A 326 15.54 11.53 21.17
C ARG A 326 15.17 10.20 20.52
N PRO A 327 14.05 10.09 19.79
CA PRO A 327 13.81 8.96 18.93
C PRO A 327 14.78 9.02 17.74
N GLU A 328 16.05 8.71 17.97
CA GLU A 328 17.06 8.65 16.92
C GLU A 328 16.59 7.67 15.84
N GLY A 329 16.46 8.16 14.60
CA GLY A 329 16.08 7.33 13.45
C GLY A 329 14.62 7.44 12.98
N LEU A 330 13.82 8.38 13.50
CA LEU A 330 12.51 8.76 12.94
C LEU A 330 12.62 10.00 12.04
N PHE A 331 12.24 9.86 10.77
CA PHE A 331 12.26 10.90 9.74
C PHE A 331 10.85 11.44 9.50
N GLU A 332 10.71 12.76 9.34
CA GLU A 332 9.42 13.43 9.20
C GLU A 332 8.78 13.22 7.82
N ASP A 333 9.59 12.94 6.80
CA ASP A 333 9.16 12.80 5.42
C ASP A 333 10.08 11.87 4.60
N VAL A 334 9.67 11.58 3.36
CA VAL A 334 10.45 10.72 2.45
C VAL A 334 11.75 11.40 2.00
N ALA A 335 11.79 12.74 1.95
CA ALA A 335 12.95 13.49 1.50
C ALA A 335 14.09 13.43 2.52
N SER A 336 13.82 13.72 3.79
CA SER A 336 14.73 13.58 4.93
C SER A 336 15.17 12.13 5.11
N PHE A 337 14.26 11.17 4.92
CA PHE A 337 14.62 9.75 4.91
C PHE A 337 15.57 9.40 3.75
N GLN A 338 15.32 9.93 2.55
CA GLN A 338 16.19 9.73 1.40
C GLN A 338 17.59 10.30 1.64
N GLU A 339 17.68 11.54 2.13
CA GLU A 339 18.95 12.18 2.46
C GLU A 339 19.74 11.29 3.44
N HIS A 340 19.12 10.82 4.52
CA HIS A 340 19.76 9.90 5.46
C HIS A 340 20.30 8.62 4.79
N LEU A 341 19.50 7.98 3.94
CA LEU A 341 19.91 6.77 3.22
C LEU A 341 21.10 7.02 2.28
N GLU A 342 21.14 8.17 1.62
CA GLU A 342 22.25 8.57 0.75
C GLU A 342 23.56 8.77 1.52
N TRP A 343 23.48 9.35 2.73
CA TRP A 343 24.65 9.61 3.56
C TRP A 343 25.14 8.39 4.35
N GLN A 344 24.24 7.60 4.93
CA GLN A 344 24.58 6.53 5.89
C GLN A 344 24.50 5.13 5.30
N HIS A 345 23.71 4.93 4.25
CA HIS A 345 23.48 3.63 3.64
C HIS A 345 23.64 3.68 2.11
N PRO A 346 24.79 4.15 1.60
CA PRO A 346 24.98 4.33 0.17
C PRO A 346 24.76 3.01 -0.56
N ALA A 347 23.79 3.01 -1.48
CA ALA A 347 23.53 1.86 -2.31
C ALA A 347 24.67 1.66 -3.33
N ALA A 348 24.72 0.49 -3.95
CA ALA A 348 25.69 0.21 -5.01
C ALA A 348 25.54 1.24 -6.13
N THR A 349 26.57 2.06 -6.36
CA THR A 349 26.65 2.87 -7.58
C THR A 349 26.58 1.93 -8.79
N PRO A 350 25.67 2.14 -9.77
CA PRO A 350 25.78 1.44 -11.03
C PRO A 350 27.17 1.74 -11.59
N ALA A 351 27.93 0.70 -11.91
CA ALA A 351 29.31 0.83 -12.37
C ALA A 351 29.37 1.89 -13.48
N GLU A 352 30.03 3.03 -13.18
CA GLU A 352 30.34 4.02 -14.20
C GLU A 352 31.03 3.28 -15.35
N SER A 353 30.54 3.47 -16.56
CA SER A 353 31.20 2.96 -17.75
C SER A 353 32.64 3.45 -17.71
N SER A 354 33.56 2.52 -17.44
CA SER A 354 35.00 2.76 -17.46
C SER A 354 35.32 3.47 -18.76
N CYS A 355 35.57 4.78 -18.66
CA CYS A 355 36.22 5.53 -19.72
C CYS A 355 37.62 4.94 -19.81
N LEU A 356 37.78 3.96 -20.70
CA LEU A 356 39.08 3.48 -21.15
C LEU A 356 39.80 4.67 -21.81
N VAL A 357 40.57 5.38 -21.00
CA VAL A 357 41.73 6.11 -21.49
C VAL A 357 42.85 5.09 -21.63
N MET A 358 43.05 4.61 -22.86
CA MET A 358 44.36 4.51 -23.54
C MET A 358 44.17 3.95 -24.95
#